data_AF-A0A069RJF1-F1
#
_entry.id   AF-A0A069RJF1-F1
#
_cell.length_a   1.000
_cell.length_b   1.000
_cell.length_c   1.000
_cell.angle_alpha   90.00
_cell.angle_beta   90.00
_cell.angle_gamma   90.00
#
_symmetry.space_group_name_H-M   'P 1'
#
loop_
_entity.id
_entity.type
_entity.pdbx_description
1 polymer ?
#
loop_
_entity_poly.entity_id
_entity_poly.type
_entity_poly.pdbx_seq_one_letter_code
_entity_poly.pdbx_strand_id
1 'polypeptide(L)'
;MTKRKSILYMILIFMCVTLMGCSQEERKNVDMGVERDNELFVHFQKKYPENAVIKCGYEDVTNDGAKDLVVIYNIEKGKNGMKVVVGGDEYSISNEVPAPAEDQIIKFKNIDDKDEIEFIVSGSKHGNVGYAIFRFQQMEIINLFGQDMEDCC
;
A
#
# COMPACT_ATOMS: atom_id res chain seq x y z
N MET A 1 5.27 -52.16 -34.88
CA MET A 1 5.66 -50.75 -35.07
C MET A 1 5.14 -49.86 -33.92
N THR A 2 5.17 -50.37 -32.69
CA THR A 2 4.21 -49.97 -31.64
C THR A 2 4.88 -49.42 -30.38
N LYS A 3 5.95 -50.06 -29.87
CA LYS A 3 6.61 -49.62 -28.62
C LYS A 3 7.31 -48.26 -28.72
N ARG A 4 7.98 -47.97 -29.85
CA ARG A 4 8.73 -46.71 -30.05
C ARG A 4 7.83 -45.48 -30.18
N LYS A 5 6.65 -45.64 -30.80
CA LYS A 5 5.63 -44.58 -30.91
C LYS A 5 4.93 -44.35 -29.57
N SER A 6 4.60 -45.42 -28.82
CA SER A 6 4.02 -45.30 -27.47
C SER A 6 4.94 -44.60 -26.48
N ILE A 7 6.26 -44.85 -26.52
CA ILE A 7 7.23 -44.14 -25.69
C ILE A 7 7.30 -42.65 -26.06
N LEU A 8 7.25 -42.32 -27.36
CA LEU A 8 7.26 -40.93 -27.82
C LEU A 8 6.00 -40.17 -27.39
N TYR A 9 4.82 -40.81 -27.45
CA TYR A 9 3.56 -40.23 -26.95
C TYR A 9 3.58 -40.02 -25.43
N MET A 10 4.17 -40.95 -24.68
CA MET A 10 4.25 -40.82 -23.22
C MET A 10 5.17 -39.66 -22.79
N ILE A 11 6.28 -39.45 -23.50
CA ILE A 11 7.20 -38.33 -23.27
C ILE A 11 6.54 -37.00 -23.64
N LEU A 12 5.76 -36.95 -24.73
CA LEU A 12 5.05 -35.74 -25.15
C LEU A 12 3.97 -35.33 -24.14
N ILE A 13 3.23 -36.30 -23.59
CA ILE A 13 2.21 -36.05 -22.56
C ILE A 13 2.87 -35.54 -21.27
N PHE A 14 4.01 -36.12 -20.87
CA PHE A 14 4.74 -35.67 -19.68
C PHE A 14 5.27 -34.24 -19.83
N MET A 15 5.75 -33.86 -21.02
CA MET A 15 6.23 -32.52 -21.33
C MET A 15 5.11 -31.46 -21.33
N CYS A 16 3.89 -31.82 -21.77
CA CYS A 16 2.72 -30.94 -21.69
C CYS A 16 2.24 -30.73 -20.25
N VAL A 17 2.32 -31.75 -19.38
CA VAL A 17 1.90 -31.63 -17.98
C VAL A 17 2.85 -30.72 -17.18
N THR A 18 4.14 -30.68 -17.51
CA THR A 18 5.11 -29.79 -16.85
C THR A 18 5.01 -28.32 -17.25
N LEU A 19 4.34 -27.99 -18.36
CA LEU A 19 4.15 -26.61 -18.84
C LEU A 19 2.85 -25.95 -18.33
N MET A 20 1.97 -26.70 -17.67
CA MET A 20 0.76 -26.20 -17.01
C MET A 20 0.97 -25.93 -15.52
N GLY A 21 2.23 -25.78 -15.07
CA GLY A 21 2.55 -25.20 -13.78
C GLY A 21 2.19 -23.73 -13.76
N CYS A 22 0.89 -23.41 -13.71
CA CYS A 22 0.42 -22.10 -13.28
C CYS A 22 0.98 -21.89 -11.88
N SER A 23 2.00 -21.03 -11.77
CA SER A 23 2.42 -20.48 -10.49
C SER A 23 1.27 -19.62 -10.00
N GLN A 24 0.31 -20.26 -9.34
CA GLN A 24 -0.60 -19.59 -8.45
C GLN A 24 0.28 -19.18 -7.27
N GLU A 25 0.95 -18.04 -7.41
CA GLU A 25 1.53 -17.36 -6.26
C GLU A 25 0.39 -17.23 -5.26
N GLU A 26 0.49 -17.98 -4.16
CA GLU A 26 -0.32 -17.76 -3.00
C GLU A 26 -0.11 -16.30 -2.63
N ARG A 27 -1.06 -15.44 -3.04
CA ARG A 27 -1.15 -14.07 -2.55
C ARG A 27 -1.35 -14.21 -1.06
N LYS A 28 -0.24 -14.21 -0.30
CA LYS A 28 -0.28 -13.99 1.14
C LYS A 28 -1.25 -12.84 1.34
N ASN A 29 -2.24 -13.05 2.20
CA ASN A 29 -3.21 -12.04 2.53
C ASN A 29 -2.47 -10.96 3.32
N VAL A 30 -1.78 -10.07 2.59
CA VAL A 30 -1.04 -8.94 3.16
C VAL A 30 -2.11 -8.05 3.77
N ASP A 31 -2.05 -7.88 5.08
CA ASP A 31 -2.91 -6.95 5.79
C ASP A 31 -2.66 -5.54 5.24
N MET A 32 -3.55 -5.11 4.37
CA MET A 32 -3.52 -3.78 3.77
C MET A 32 -4.01 -2.71 4.76
N GLY A 33 -4.60 -3.08 5.89
CA GLY A 33 -5.15 -2.15 6.89
C GLY A 33 -6.60 -1.73 6.63
N VAL A 34 -7.19 -2.10 5.49
CA VAL A 34 -8.61 -1.90 5.17
C VAL A 34 -9.15 -3.05 4.31
N GLU A 35 -10.48 -3.24 4.35
CA GLU A 35 -11.20 -4.14 3.44
C GLU A 35 -11.17 -3.63 2.00
N ARG A 36 -11.24 -4.55 1.03
CA ARG A 36 -11.11 -4.24 -0.41
C ARG A 36 -12.30 -3.48 -0.99
N ASP A 37 -13.43 -3.51 -0.33
CA ASP A 37 -14.67 -2.80 -0.71
C ASP A 37 -14.84 -1.46 0.00
N ASN A 38 -13.88 -1.04 0.84
CA ASN A 38 -13.88 0.29 1.44
C ASN A 38 -13.97 1.37 0.34
N GLU A 39 -14.91 2.30 0.50
CA GLU A 39 -15.24 3.26 -0.56
C GLU A 39 -14.08 4.21 -0.89
N LEU A 40 -13.35 4.69 0.12
CA LEU A 40 -12.18 5.56 -0.05
C LEU A 40 -11.05 4.83 -0.77
N PHE A 41 -10.86 3.54 -0.44
CA PHE A 41 -9.88 2.69 -1.09
C PHE A 41 -10.23 2.47 -2.56
N VAL A 42 -11.49 2.11 -2.85
CA VAL A 42 -11.99 1.95 -4.22
C VAL A 42 -11.87 3.26 -5.02
N HIS A 43 -12.17 4.40 -4.39
CA HIS A 43 -11.99 5.71 -5.01
C HIS A 43 -10.52 5.95 -5.39
N PHE A 44 -9.58 5.68 -4.47
CA PHE A 44 -8.16 5.80 -4.74
C PHE A 44 -7.72 4.94 -5.93
N GLN A 45 -8.10 3.65 -5.94
CA GLN A 45 -7.73 2.72 -7.01
C GLN A 45 -8.27 3.13 -8.37
N LYS A 46 -9.49 3.69 -8.43
CA LYS A 46 -10.06 4.20 -9.68
C LYS A 46 -9.27 5.40 -10.22
N LYS A 47 -8.77 6.26 -9.33
CA LYS A 47 -8.01 7.45 -9.70
C LYS A 47 -6.55 7.15 -10.04
N TYR A 48 -5.97 6.12 -9.43
CA TYR A 48 -4.58 5.70 -9.63
C TYR A 48 -4.49 4.19 -9.96
N PRO A 49 -5.03 3.75 -11.12
CA PRO A 49 -5.17 2.32 -11.44
C PRO A 49 -3.83 1.60 -11.64
N GLU A 50 -2.78 2.34 -12.03
CA GLU A 50 -1.45 1.78 -12.27
C GLU A 50 -0.60 1.68 -10.99
N ASN A 51 -1.06 2.29 -9.88
CA ASN A 51 -0.31 2.36 -8.63
C ASN A 51 -0.78 1.28 -7.66
N ALA A 52 0.07 0.28 -7.42
CA ALA A 52 -0.21 -0.76 -6.44
C ALA A 52 -0.22 -0.18 -5.01
N VAL A 53 -1.34 -0.33 -4.30
CA VAL A 53 -1.43 0.03 -2.87
C VAL A 53 -0.69 -0.99 -2.02
N ILE A 54 0.09 -0.49 -1.06
CA ILE A 54 0.99 -1.27 -0.20
C ILE A 54 0.41 -1.40 1.21
N LYS A 55 0.08 -0.27 1.85
CA LYS A 55 -0.47 -0.21 3.20
C LYS A 55 -1.44 0.95 3.31
N CYS A 56 -2.48 0.77 4.10
CA CYS A 56 -3.46 1.78 4.46
C CYS A 56 -3.57 1.90 5.98
N GLY A 57 -4.02 3.08 6.41
CA GLY A 57 -4.54 3.32 7.75
C GLY A 57 -5.89 4.03 7.63
N TYR A 58 -6.83 3.67 8.51
CA TYR A 58 -8.22 4.13 8.42
C TYR A 58 -8.70 4.75 9.74
N GLU A 59 -8.60 6.07 9.83
CA GLU A 59 -8.93 6.85 11.02
C GLU A 59 -9.36 8.27 10.66
N ASP A 60 -10.10 8.92 11.56
CA ASP A 60 -10.57 10.30 11.45
C ASP A 60 -9.41 11.31 11.63
N VAL A 61 -8.62 11.56 10.58
CA VAL A 61 -7.46 12.46 10.67
C VAL A 61 -7.85 13.92 10.57
N THR A 62 -9.03 14.22 10.01
CA THR A 62 -9.64 15.56 10.00
C THR A 62 -10.34 15.91 11.32
N ASN A 63 -10.66 14.90 12.15
CA ASN A 63 -11.46 14.99 13.38
C ASN A 63 -12.85 15.61 13.15
N ASP A 64 -13.48 15.25 12.03
CA ASP A 64 -14.84 15.69 11.68
C ASP A 64 -15.92 14.64 12.04
N GLY A 65 -15.51 13.51 12.63
CA GLY A 65 -16.36 12.39 12.99
C GLY A 65 -16.48 11.31 11.91
N ALA A 66 -15.87 11.50 10.73
CA ALA A 66 -15.79 10.52 9.66
C ALA A 66 -14.34 10.02 9.49
N LYS A 67 -14.18 8.72 9.23
CA LYS A 67 -12.86 8.14 9.01
C LYS A 67 -12.34 8.44 7.61
N ASP A 68 -11.08 8.83 7.54
CA ASP A 68 -10.30 9.04 6.32
C ASP A 68 -9.36 7.87 6.06
N LEU A 69 -8.77 7.87 4.85
CA LEU A 69 -7.82 6.84 4.44
C LEU A 69 -6.45 7.43 4.16
N VAL A 70 -5.46 7.06 4.98
CA VAL A 70 -4.04 7.23 4.65
C VAL A 70 -3.61 6.06 3.77
N VAL A 71 -3.07 6.33 2.58
CA VAL A 71 -2.69 5.32 1.58
C VAL A 71 -1.21 5.44 1.27
N ILE A 72 -0.44 4.37 1.47
CA ILE A 72 0.91 4.19 0.92
C ILE A 72 0.83 3.30 -0.31
N TYR A 73 1.41 3.75 -1.42
CA TYR A 73 1.36 3.08 -2.72
C TYR A 73 2.71 3.15 -3.44
N ASN A 74 2.88 2.27 -4.42
CA ASN A 74 4.05 2.30 -5.28
C ASN A 74 3.92 3.38 -6.35
N ILE A 75 4.91 4.27 -6.45
CA ILE A 75 5.03 5.22 -7.57
C ILE A 75 5.76 4.53 -8.71
N GLU A 76 6.94 3.98 -8.39
CA GLU A 76 7.79 3.22 -9.30
C GLU A 76 8.70 2.29 -8.47
N LYS A 77 9.51 1.46 -9.13
CA LYS A 77 10.34 0.48 -8.43
C LYS A 77 11.26 1.12 -7.37
N GLY A 78 11.04 0.77 -6.11
CA GLY A 78 11.85 1.22 -4.98
C GLY A 78 11.53 2.62 -4.46
N LYS A 79 10.41 3.23 -4.93
CA LYS A 79 9.93 4.53 -4.50
C LYS A 79 8.43 4.47 -4.22
N ASN A 80 8.06 4.84 -3.00
CA ASN A 80 6.67 4.84 -2.55
C ASN A 80 6.19 6.25 -2.24
N GLY A 81 4.88 6.46 -2.43
CA GLY A 81 4.18 7.69 -2.11
C GLY A 81 3.11 7.45 -1.06
N MET A 82 2.74 8.51 -0.38
CA MET A 82 1.65 8.57 0.59
C MET A 82 0.70 9.70 0.25
N LYS A 83 -0.60 9.41 0.36
CA LYS A 83 -1.71 10.37 0.21
C LYS A 83 -2.77 10.13 1.27
N VAL A 84 -3.57 11.15 1.57
CA VAL A 84 -4.81 11.03 2.36
C VAL A 84 -5.99 11.18 1.41
N VAL A 85 -6.98 10.29 1.55
CA VAL A 85 -8.28 10.35 0.89
C VAL A 85 -9.33 10.68 1.93
N VAL A 86 -10.05 11.79 1.70
CA VAL A 86 -11.06 12.32 2.61
C VAL A 86 -12.44 12.05 2.01
N GLY A 87 -13.36 11.55 2.84
CA GLY A 87 -14.76 11.32 2.49
C GLY A 87 -15.59 12.60 2.46
N GLY A 88 -16.86 12.51 2.05
CA GLY A 88 -17.81 13.64 2.01
C GLY A 88 -18.70 13.60 0.77
N ASP A 89 -19.34 14.73 0.46
CA ASP A 89 -20.14 14.88 -0.77
C ASP A 89 -19.30 14.64 -2.04
N GLU A 90 -18.03 15.05 -1.99
CA GLU A 90 -17.02 14.73 -3.00
C GLU A 90 -15.75 14.22 -2.34
N TYR A 91 -15.21 13.11 -2.85
CA TYR A 91 -13.94 12.58 -2.38
C TYR A 91 -12.78 13.49 -2.77
N SER A 92 -11.96 13.83 -1.78
CA SER A 92 -10.78 14.69 -1.96
C SER A 92 -9.49 13.91 -1.69
N ILE A 93 -8.40 14.27 -2.37
CA ILE A 93 -7.10 13.61 -2.23
C ILE A 93 -6.00 14.65 -2.04
N SER A 94 -5.14 14.43 -1.05
CA SER A 94 -4.05 15.33 -0.68
C SER A 94 -2.91 15.44 -1.70
N ASN A 95 -1.94 16.30 -1.39
CA ASN A 95 -0.58 16.24 -1.96
C ASN A 95 0.06 14.86 -1.78
N GLU A 96 1.04 14.54 -2.62
CA GLU A 96 1.87 13.33 -2.47
C GLU A 96 3.06 13.61 -1.56
N VAL A 97 3.31 12.73 -0.59
CA VAL A 97 4.49 12.77 0.30
C VAL A 97 5.27 11.46 0.17
N PRO A 98 6.62 11.46 0.16
CA PRO A 98 7.40 10.23 0.12
C PRO A 98 7.08 9.30 1.30
N ALA A 99 7.13 7.99 1.07
CA ALA A 99 6.86 6.97 2.08
C ALA A 99 7.97 5.90 2.09
N PRO A 100 8.19 5.18 3.22
CA PRO A 100 9.25 4.17 3.30
C PRO A 100 9.10 3.07 2.25
N ALA A 101 10.22 2.53 1.76
CA ALA A 101 10.26 1.53 0.70
C ALA A 101 9.80 0.13 1.15
N GLU A 102 10.10 -0.23 2.40
CA GLU A 102 9.84 -1.55 3.00
C GLU A 102 9.20 -1.42 4.39
N ASP A 103 8.57 -2.51 4.86
CA ASP A 103 8.04 -2.70 6.22
C ASP A 103 7.20 -1.53 6.76
N GLN A 104 6.29 -1.00 5.94
CA GLN A 104 5.52 0.19 6.28
C GLN A 104 4.51 -0.07 7.40
N ILE A 105 4.53 0.81 8.38
CA ILE A 105 3.58 0.82 9.50
C ILE A 105 2.96 2.22 9.57
N ILE A 106 1.65 2.27 9.75
CA ILE A 106 0.88 3.48 10.01
C ILE A 106 0.24 3.33 11.39
N LYS A 107 0.39 4.34 12.25
CA LYS A 107 -0.28 4.41 13.56
C LYS A 107 -0.90 5.79 13.72
N PHE A 108 -2.01 5.85 14.44
CA PHE A 108 -2.71 7.11 14.73
C PHE A 108 -2.58 7.42 16.22
N LYS A 109 -2.38 8.70 16.54
CA LYS A 109 -2.30 9.15 17.92
C LYS A 109 -2.63 10.63 17.98
N ASN A 110 -3.52 11.01 18.89
CA ASN A 110 -3.66 12.39 19.30
C ASN A 110 -2.52 12.72 20.27
N ILE A 111 -1.53 13.49 19.83
CA ILE A 111 -0.29 13.75 20.57
C ILE A 111 -0.36 15.09 21.32
N ASP A 112 -1.00 16.09 20.73
CA ASP A 112 -1.02 17.46 21.27
C ASP A 112 -2.43 18.02 21.54
N ASP A 113 -3.45 17.16 21.55
CA ASP A 113 -4.85 17.49 21.83
C ASP A 113 -5.41 18.61 20.94
N LYS A 114 -4.87 18.76 19.72
CA LYS A 114 -5.42 19.66 18.70
C LYS A 114 -6.55 19.02 17.92
N ASP A 115 -7.13 19.83 17.04
CA ASP A 115 -8.26 19.44 16.21
C ASP A 115 -7.88 18.25 15.32
N GLU A 116 -6.80 18.26 14.55
CA GLU A 116 -6.49 17.15 13.64
C GLU A 116 -5.68 16.01 14.32
N ILE A 117 -6.00 14.74 14.02
CA ILE A 117 -5.29 13.58 14.60
C ILE A 117 -3.99 13.30 13.85
N GLU A 118 -2.87 13.19 14.57
CA GLU A 118 -1.58 12.83 13.96
C GLU A 118 -1.52 11.36 13.56
N PHE A 119 -0.75 11.11 12.50
CA PHE A 119 -0.36 9.77 12.11
C PHE A 119 1.15 9.64 11.99
N ILE A 120 1.63 8.51 12.50
CA ILE A 120 3.03 8.13 12.53
C ILE A 120 3.23 7.10 11.44
N VAL A 121 4.17 7.37 10.54
CA VAL A 121 4.60 6.43 9.51
C VAL A 121 6.02 6.03 9.78
N SER A 122 6.28 4.73 9.76
CA SER A 122 7.63 4.18 9.86
C SER A 122 7.83 3.07 8.85
N GLY A 123 9.08 2.76 8.55
CA GLY A 123 9.46 1.62 7.73
C GLY A 123 10.96 1.57 7.56
N SER A 124 11.40 0.86 6.53
CA SER A 124 12.82 0.65 6.28
C SER A 124 13.19 0.67 4.80
N LYS A 125 14.50 0.70 4.54
CA LYS A 125 15.08 0.44 3.23
C LYS A 125 16.50 -0.09 3.42
N HIS A 126 16.77 -1.31 2.95
CA HIS A 126 18.11 -1.92 3.04
C HIS A 126 18.72 -1.91 4.45
N GLY A 127 17.89 -2.07 5.49
CA GLY A 127 18.32 -2.09 6.89
C GLY A 127 18.37 -0.72 7.59
N ASN A 128 18.20 0.39 6.87
CA ASN A 128 17.95 1.70 7.48
C ASN A 128 16.49 1.75 7.93
N VAL A 129 16.22 2.35 9.08
CA VAL A 129 14.87 2.49 9.65
C VAL A 129 14.59 3.96 9.89
N GLY A 130 13.44 4.42 9.45
CA GLY A 130 13.02 5.81 9.56
C GLY A 130 11.57 5.91 10.05
N TYR A 131 11.24 7.05 10.65
CA TYR A 131 9.88 7.37 11.02
C TYR A 131 9.61 8.87 10.94
N ALA A 132 8.35 9.23 10.71
CA ALA A 132 7.87 10.59 10.80
C ALA A 132 6.46 10.67 11.38
N ILE A 133 6.17 11.82 11.97
CA ILE A 133 4.88 12.21 12.51
C ILE A 133 4.32 13.26 11.57
N PHE A 134 3.13 13.00 11.05
CA PHE A 134 2.43 13.86 10.12
C PHE A 134 1.12 14.34 10.72
N ARG A 135 0.67 15.49 10.24
CA ARG A 135 -0.69 16.00 10.42
C ARG A 135 -1.29 16.30 9.06
N PHE A 136 -2.57 16.01 8.90
CA PHE A 136 -3.33 16.40 7.72
C PHE A 136 -4.09 17.69 8.01
N GLN A 137 -3.80 18.76 7.28
CA GLN A 137 -4.46 20.05 7.45
C GLN A 137 -4.57 20.75 6.10
N GLN A 138 -5.72 21.38 5.82
CA GLN A 138 -5.94 22.14 4.57
C GLN A 138 -5.63 21.36 3.28
N MET A 139 -6.03 20.08 3.22
CA MET A 139 -5.73 19.17 2.10
C MET A 139 -4.25 18.84 1.89
N GLU A 140 -3.40 19.14 2.87
CA GLU A 140 -1.98 18.84 2.84
C GLU A 140 -1.54 17.93 3.99
N ILE A 141 -0.64 17.01 3.67
CA ILE A 141 0.12 16.25 4.65
C ILE A 141 1.33 17.08 5.05
N ILE A 142 1.37 17.51 6.31
CA ILE A 142 2.42 18.32 6.91
C ILE A 142 3.30 17.42 7.77
N ASN A 143 4.62 17.44 7.54
CA ASN A 143 5.59 16.78 8.39
C ASN A 143 5.85 17.62 9.64
N LEU A 144 5.47 17.10 10.81
CA LEU A 144 5.72 17.75 12.10
C LEU A 144 7.10 17.41 12.65
N PHE A 145 7.54 16.17 12.42
CA PHE A 145 8.80 15.64 12.88
C PHE A 145 9.18 14.41 12.06
N GLY A 146 10.45 14.27 11.69
CA GLY A 146 10.97 13.08 11.03
C GLY A 146 12.38 12.76 11.47
N GLN A 147 12.70 11.47 11.46
CA GLN A 147 14.04 10.95 11.72
C GLN A 147 14.35 9.86 10.70
N ASP A 148 15.46 10.01 9.99
CA ASP A 148 16.05 9.02 9.07
C ASP A 148 15.09 8.56 7.95
N MET A 149 14.08 9.38 7.62
CA MET A 149 13.07 9.07 6.59
C MET A 149 13.64 9.19 5.18
N GLU A 150 14.58 10.11 4.97
CA GLU A 150 15.29 10.33 3.72
C GLU A 150 16.06 9.09 3.25
N ASP A 151 16.55 8.28 4.20
CA ASP A 151 17.28 7.05 3.92
C ASP A 151 16.36 5.86 3.66
N CYS A 152 15.05 6.03 3.94
CA CYS A 152 14.03 4.99 3.84
C CYS A 152 13.06 5.17 2.67
N CYS A 153 12.87 6.40 2.16
CA CYS A 153 11.93 6.72 1.09
C CYS A 153 12.47 6.45 -0.33
#